data_AF-A0A3E1NMP7-F1
#
_entry.id   AF-A0A3E1NMP7-F1
#
_cell.length_a   1.000
_cell.length_b   1.000
_cell.length_c   1.000
_cell.angle_alpha   90.00
_cell.angle_beta   90.00
_cell.angle_gamma   90.00
#
_symmetry.space_group_name_H-M   'P 1'
#
loop_
_entity.id
_entity.type
_entity.pdbx_description
1 polymer ?
#
loop_
_entity_poly.entity_id
_entity_poly.type
_entity_poly.pdbx_seq_one_letter_code
_entity_poly.pdbx_strand_id
1 'polypeptide(L)'
;MKDYSAESFKNLGVFIVHVAGVFPLLFGLMLAMVHVFKVLPEKMWIYRKSLWARKFIDSEIEQLAKDKAYKIRGSAAALGFLFIGTIVTIVCIINLINYISVSVQNLPH
;
A
#
# COMPACT_ATOMS: atom_id res chain seq x y z
N MET A 1 -12.02 -20.21 -30.64
CA MET A 1 -12.01 -19.63 -29.28
C MET A 1 -10.56 -19.39 -28.93
N LYS A 2 -10.18 -18.16 -28.57
CA LYS A 2 -8.79 -17.81 -28.25
C LYS A 2 -8.38 -18.56 -27.00
N ASP A 3 -7.33 -19.36 -27.10
CA ASP A 3 -6.63 -19.94 -25.96
C ASP A 3 -6.09 -18.81 -25.07
N TYR A 4 -6.92 -18.35 -24.14
CA TYR A 4 -6.47 -17.55 -23.00
C TYR A 4 -5.66 -18.50 -22.12
N SER A 5 -4.38 -18.63 -22.44
CA SER A 5 -3.47 -19.57 -21.77
C SER A 5 -3.45 -19.28 -20.27
N ALA A 6 -3.41 -20.35 -19.47
CA ALA A 6 -3.32 -20.30 -18.01
C ALA A 6 -2.13 -19.44 -17.50
N GLU A 7 -1.14 -19.16 -18.36
CA GLU A 7 -0.02 -18.26 -18.06
C GLU A 7 -0.45 -16.80 -17.90
N SER A 8 -1.45 -16.34 -18.66
CA SER A 8 -2.01 -14.98 -18.54
C SER A 8 -2.61 -14.76 -17.15
N PHE A 9 -3.29 -15.76 -16.59
CA PHE A 9 -3.88 -15.71 -15.25
C PHE A 9 -2.84 -15.81 -14.14
N LYS A 10 -1.77 -16.58 -14.34
CA LYS A 10 -0.67 -16.71 -13.38
C LYS A 10 0.06 -15.37 -13.18
N ASN A 11 0.30 -14.64 -14.28
CA ASN A 11 0.91 -13.30 -14.23
C ASN A 11 -0.04 -12.25 -13.65
N LEU A 12 -1.35 -12.34 -13.91
CA LEU A 12 -2.34 -11.45 -13.32
C LEU A 12 -2.41 -11.61 -11.80
N GLY A 13 -2.36 -12.85 -11.30
CA GLY A 13 -2.36 -13.14 -9.87
C GLY A 13 -1.15 -12.56 -9.15
N VAL A 14 0.05 -12.70 -9.72
CA VAL A 14 1.28 -12.11 -9.14
C VAL A 14 1.19 -10.59 -9.10
N PHE A 15 0.65 -9.95 -10.15
CA PHE A 15 0.49 -8.51 -10.21
C PHE A 15 -0.55 -7.99 -9.19
N ILE A 16 -1.69 -8.67 -9.06
CA ILE A 16 -2.75 -8.33 -8.10
C ILE A 16 -2.23 -8.42 -6.67
N VAL A 17 -1.44 -9.44 -6.33
CA VAL A 17 -0.86 -9.61 -4.99
C VAL A 17 0.14 -8.48 -4.67
N HIS A 18 0.94 -8.04 -5.65
CA HIS A 18 1.83 -6.88 -5.46
C HIS A 18 1.05 -5.57 -5.26
N VAL A 19 0.02 -5.33 -6.09
CA VAL A 19 -0.85 -4.14 -5.94
C VAL A 19 -1.54 -4.15 -4.59
N ALA A 20 -1.99 -5.32 -4.12
CA ALA A 20 -2.61 -5.50 -2.81
C ALA A 20 -1.66 -5.24 -1.63
N GLY A 21 -0.34 -5.33 -1.81
CA GLY A 21 0.66 -4.96 -0.78
C GLY A 21 1.03 -3.48 -0.79
N VAL A 22 1.14 -2.89 -1.98
CA VAL A 22 1.54 -1.48 -2.16
C VAL A 22 0.44 -0.52 -1.71
N PHE A 23 -0.83 -0.82 -1.99
CA PHE A 23 -1.95 0.06 -1.60
C PHE A 23 -2.06 0.27 -0.08
N PRO A 24 -2.07 -0.79 0.76
CA PRO A 24 -2.10 -0.64 2.21
C PRO A 24 -0.88 0.09 2.76
N LEU A 25 0.31 -0.12 2.18
CA LEU A 25 1.51 0.63 2.57
C LEU A 25 1.36 2.12 2.29
N LEU A 26 0.92 2.50 1.08
CA LEU A 26 0.72 3.90 0.72
C LEU A 26 -0.34 4.56 1.60
N PHE A 27 -1.44 3.85 1.87
CA PHE A 27 -2.51 4.36 2.72
C PHE A 27 -2.09 4.48 4.19
N GLY A 28 -1.42 3.45 4.73
CA GLY A 28 -0.85 3.46 6.08
C GLY A 28 0.22 4.54 6.25
N LEU A 29 1.04 4.79 5.23
CA LEU A 29 2.04 5.86 5.22
C LEU A 29 1.38 7.24 5.24
N MET A 30 0.34 7.46 4.43
CA MET A 30 -0.43 8.72 4.45
C MET A 30 -1.04 8.96 5.83
N LEU A 31 -1.70 7.96 6.42
CA LEU A 31 -2.28 8.07 7.75
C LEU A 31 -1.19 8.29 8.81
N ALA A 32 -0.05 7.62 8.73
CA ALA A 32 1.06 7.83 9.65
C ALA A 32 1.63 9.26 9.54
N MET A 33 1.74 9.82 8.34
CA MET A 33 2.19 11.21 8.15
C MET A 33 1.25 12.20 8.83
N VAL A 34 -0.06 11.97 8.78
CA VAL A 34 -1.08 12.83 9.41
C VAL A 34 -1.18 12.60 10.92
N HIS A 35 -1.32 11.35 11.36
CA HIS A 35 -1.63 10.99 12.75
C HIS A 35 -0.41 10.84 13.66
N VAL A 36 0.70 10.33 13.13
CA VAL A 36 1.91 9.99 13.91
C VAL A 36 2.95 11.10 13.79
N PHE A 37 3.35 11.44 12.57
CA PHE A 37 4.40 12.44 12.32
C PHE A 37 3.91 13.89 12.34
N LYS A 38 2.59 14.11 12.27
CA LYS A 38 1.96 15.45 12.20
C LYS A 38 2.59 16.34 11.12
N VAL A 39 2.92 15.74 9.97
CA VAL A 39 3.47 16.48 8.85
C VAL A 39 2.42 17.50 8.40
N LEU A 40 2.83 18.76 8.29
CA LEU A 40 1.96 19.80 7.74
C LEU A 40 1.49 19.35 6.33
N PRO A 41 0.17 19.28 6.08
CA PRO A 41 -0.36 18.74 4.83
C PRO A 41 0.16 19.49 3.60
N GLU A 42 0.44 20.78 3.74
CA GLU A 42 1.05 21.63 2.70
C GLU A 42 2.41 21.14 2.20
N LYS A 43 3.17 20.41 3.05
CA LYS A 43 4.46 19.82 2.69
C LYS A 43 4.31 18.50 1.93
N MET A 44 3.15 17.85 2.00
CA MET A 44 2.89 16.62 1.25
C MET A 44 2.62 16.96 -0.22
N TRP A 45 3.44 16.41 -1.13
CA TRP A 45 3.26 16.62 -2.57
C TRP A 45 1.89 16.14 -3.07
N ILE A 46 1.41 15.01 -2.54
CA ILE A 46 0.11 14.41 -2.87
C ILE A 46 -1.05 15.35 -2.50
N TYR A 47 -0.96 16.03 -1.34
CA TYR A 47 -1.94 17.03 -0.91
C TYR A 47 -2.01 18.25 -1.85
N ARG A 48 -0.88 18.62 -2.47
CA ARG A 48 -0.83 19.71 -3.44
C ARG A 48 -1.34 19.33 -4.83
N LYS A 49 -1.21 18.06 -5.21
CA LYS A 49 -1.51 17.60 -6.58
C LYS A 49 -2.90 17.00 -6.74
N SER A 50 -3.48 16.42 -5.69
CA SER A 50 -4.78 15.74 -5.78
C SER A 50 -5.83 16.42 -4.90
N LEU A 51 -6.91 16.90 -5.53
CA LEU A 51 -8.09 17.43 -4.84
C LEU A 51 -8.73 16.41 -3.91
N TRP A 52 -8.74 15.13 -4.30
CA TRP A 52 -9.28 14.05 -3.49
C TRP A 52 -8.46 13.79 -2.24
N ALA A 53 -7.13 13.71 -2.39
CA ALA A 53 -6.24 13.53 -1.24
C ALA A 53 -6.28 14.75 -0.31
N ARG A 54 -6.46 15.95 -0.86
CA ARG A 54 -6.63 17.19 -0.11
C ARG A 54 -7.88 17.13 0.78
N LYS A 55 -9.05 16.82 0.19
CA LYS A 55 -10.30 16.65 0.94
C LYS A 55 -10.21 15.57 2.02
N PHE A 56 -9.57 14.45 1.73
CA PHE A 56 -9.38 13.37 2.70
C PHE A 56 -8.52 13.84 3.88
N ILE A 57 -7.34 14.42 3.62
CA ILE A 57 -6.43 14.88 4.67
C ILE A 57 -7.07 16.01 5.49
N ASP A 58 -7.78 16.96 4.87
CA ASP A 58 -8.47 18.02 5.59
C ASP A 58 -9.57 17.47 6.52
N SER A 59 -10.34 16.49 6.04
CA SER A 59 -11.34 15.76 6.85
C SER A 59 -10.70 15.02 8.04
N GLU A 60 -9.56 14.36 7.82
CA GLU A 60 -8.81 13.67 8.89
C GLU A 60 -8.31 14.66 9.95
N ILE A 61 -7.76 15.82 9.53
CA ILE A 61 -7.28 16.87 10.43
C ILE A 61 -8.44 17.47 11.23
N GLU A 62 -9.59 17.71 10.60
CA GLU A 62 -10.77 18.24 11.27
C GLU A 62 -11.30 17.27 12.35
N GLN A 63 -11.34 15.97 12.04
CA GLN A 63 -11.71 14.94 13.02
C GLN A 63 -10.69 14.82 14.15
N LEU A 64 -9.39 14.97 13.85
CA LEU A 64 -8.32 14.97 14.84
C LEU A 64 -8.43 16.14 15.83
N ALA A 65 -8.89 17.29 15.37
CA ALA A 65 -9.11 18.48 16.20
C ALA A 65 -10.32 18.33 17.13
N LYS A 66 -11.32 17.53 16.74
CA LYS A 66 -12.57 17.32 17.49
C LYS A 66 -12.48 16.22 18.53
N ASP A 67 -11.71 15.15 18.28
CA ASP A 67 -11.68 13.97 19.18
C ASP A 67 -10.25 13.42 19.40
N LYS A 68 -9.80 13.43 20.66
CA LYS A 68 -8.50 12.85 21.06
C LYS A 68 -8.50 11.32 20.97
N ALA A 69 -9.64 10.65 21.13
CA ALA A 69 -9.75 9.21 20.98
C ALA A 69 -9.63 8.80 19.50
N TYR A 70 -10.15 9.63 18.59
CA TYR A 70 -9.98 9.46 17.15
C TYR A 70 -8.50 9.43 16.73
N LYS A 71 -7.67 10.32 17.31
CA LYS A 71 -6.22 10.32 17.06
C LYS A 71 -5.55 9.00 17.41
N ILE A 72 -5.93 8.37 18.53
CA ILE A 72 -5.34 7.10 18.97
C ILE A 72 -5.77 5.97 18.02
N ARG A 73 -7.05 5.94 17.64
CA ARG A 73 -7.59 4.97 16.67
C ARG A 73 -6.96 5.13 15.28
N GLY A 74 -6.81 6.37 14.80
CA GLY A 74 -6.16 6.69 13.52
C GLY A 74 -4.67 6.29 13.50
N SER A 75 -3.95 6.55 14.60
CA SER A 75 -2.56 6.10 14.77
C SER A 75 -2.45 4.57 14.79
N ALA A 76 -3.35 3.89 15.50
CA ALA A 76 -3.38 2.43 15.55
C ALA A 76 -3.72 1.83 14.18
N ALA A 77 -4.68 2.41 13.46
CA ALA A 77 -5.03 2.01 12.11
C ALA A 77 -3.87 2.22 11.13
N ALA A 78 -3.17 3.35 11.21
CA ALA A 78 -1.99 3.64 10.38
C ALA A 78 -0.89 2.57 10.56
N LEU A 79 -0.57 2.24 11.82
CA LEU A 79 0.39 1.19 12.16
C LEU A 79 -0.09 -0.19 11.67
N GLY A 80 -1.37 -0.50 11.84
CA GLY A 80 -1.97 -1.74 11.35
C GLY A 80 -1.86 -1.91 9.84
N PHE A 81 -2.21 -0.87 9.07
CA PHE A 81 -2.08 -0.88 7.60
C PHE A 81 -0.64 -1.00 7.14
N LEU A 82 0.29 -0.29 7.80
CA LEU A 82 1.73 -0.42 7.51
C LEU A 82 2.24 -1.84 7.79
N PHE A 83 1.83 -2.44 8.90
CA PHE A 83 2.24 -3.79 9.27
C PHE A 83 1.72 -4.84 8.27
N ILE A 84 0.41 -4.79 7.95
CA ILE A 84 -0.20 -5.69 6.96
C ILE A 84 0.45 -5.51 5.59
N GLY A 85 0.58 -4.26 5.13
CA GLY A 85 1.19 -3.96 3.84
C GLY A 85 2.65 -4.41 3.77
N THR A 86 3.40 -4.30 4.86
CA THR A 86 4.78 -4.80 4.95
C THR A 86 4.82 -6.32 4.83
N ILE A 87 3.98 -7.05 5.57
CA ILE A 87 3.91 -8.52 5.50
C ILE A 87 3.57 -8.98 4.08
N VAL A 88 2.53 -8.40 3.47
CA VAL A 88 2.13 -8.75 2.10
C VAL A 88 3.26 -8.46 1.12
N THR A 89 3.98 -7.36 1.29
CA THR A 89 5.13 -7.01 0.44
C THR A 89 6.29 -8.00 0.60
N ILE A 90 6.59 -8.43 1.83
CA ILE A 90 7.60 -9.47 2.09
C ILE A 90 7.22 -10.78 1.38
N VAL A 91 5.96 -11.21 1.50
CA VAL A 91 5.45 -12.42 0.80
C VAL A 91 5.56 -12.27 -0.71
N CYS A 92 5.22 -11.10 -1.26
CA CYS A 92 5.39 -10.80 -2.68
C CYS A 92 6.85 -10.91 -3.14
N ILE A 93 7.79 -10.33 -2.38
CA ILE A 93 9.23 -10.41 -2.66
C ILE A 93 9.71 -11.86 -2.63
N ILE A 94 9.32 -12.65 -1.63
CA ILE A 94 9.67 -14.07 -1.53
C ILE A 94 9.14 -14.84 -2.75
N ASN A 95 7.88 -14.61 -3.14
CA ASN A 95 7.30 -15.23 -4.31
C ASN A 95 8.00 -14.83 -5.61
N LEU A 96 8.43 -13.56 -5.72
CA LEU A 96 9.19 -13.07 -6.87
C LEU A 96 10.57 -13.73 -6.94
N ILE A 97 11.29 -13.84 -5.83
CA ILE A 97 12.60 -14.52 -5.76
C ILE A 97 12.46 -15.98 -6.16
N ASN A 98 11.44 -16.69 -5.64
CA ASN A 98 11.17 -18.07 -5.99
C ASN A 98 10.87 -18.23 -7.49
N TYR A 99 10.07 -17.33 -8.06
CA TYR A 99 9.77 -17.32 -9.49
C TYR A 99 11.03 -17.13 -10.34
N ILE A 100 11.90 -16.18 -9.97
CA ILE A 100 13.16 -15.93 -10.67
C ILE A 100 14.07 -17.15 -10.57
N SER A 101 14.24 -17.74 -9.38
CA SER A 101 15.10 -18.91 -9.17
C SER A 101 14.67 -20.10 -10.01
N VAL A 102 13.36 -20.40 -10.06
CA VAL A 102 12.80 -21.47 -10.89
C VAL A 102 12.93 -21.15 -12.39
N SER A 103 12.78 -19.89 -12.78
CA SER A 103 12.94 -19.48 -14.18
C SER A 103 14.39 -19.58 -14.65
N VAL A 104 15.35 -19.26 -13.78
CA VAL A 104 16.80 -19.36 -14.05
C VAL A 104 17.25 -20.82 -14.19
N GLN A 105 16.69 -21.74 -13.39
CA GLN A 105 17.01 -23.17 -13.47
C GLN A 105 16.46 -23.85 -14.74
N ASN A 106 15.46 -23.26 -15.40
CA ASN A 106 14.84 -23.80 -16.61
C ASN A 106 15.41 -23.22 -17.92
N LEU A 107 16.51 -22.45 -17.88
CA LEU A 107 17.17 -22.04 -19.12
C LEU A 107 17.79 -23.28 -19.80
N PRO A 108 17.46 -23.57 -21.08
CA PRO A 108 18.15 -24.62 -21.82
C PRO A 108 19.62 -24.24 -21.97
N HIS A 109 20.50 -25.17 -21.59
CA HIS A 109 21.96 -25.08 -21.79
C HIS A 109 22.32 -24.97 -23.27
#